data_AF-A0A920FFT6-F1
#
_entry.id   AF-A0A920FFT6-F1
#
_cell.length_a   1.000
_cell.length_b   1.000
_cell.length_c   1.000
_cell.angle_alpha   90.00
_cell.angle_beta   90.00
_cell.angle_gamma   90.00
#
_symmetry.space_group_name_H-M   'P 1'
#
loop_
_entity.id
_entity.type
_entity.pdbx_description
1 polymer ?
#
loop_
_entity_poly.entity_id
_entity_poly.type
_entity_poly.pdbx_seq_one_letter_code
_entity_poly.pdbx_strand_id
1 'polypeptide(L)'
;MTCTQSVYSKEYSMCELSENIWYTLSNMDSTGNLDFNYSECKLDLTNFKYLAIPVKNESSQKLLVDAYWGNGKKWLDFNARYIISPNVEDTVKFLLHRRKDEIDKDWYTYFPKARGFPGGTYNHWRTINFSELKYIRLCFSKIDDQNIEQIYFKLPVGMTGYKSIDFKDLNKPFIDEFGQDKNSSWNGKIKTIQHLEETGKQDMKKFTQAKFDTSFSRFGGIISSKKQQATGFFRTEYIDDNWWIIDPEGYLFWSSGLTGIGKSSPTKILKKNFFF
;
A
#
# COMPACT_ATOMS: atom_id res chain seq x y z
N MET A 1 2.33 -9.32 -10.25
CA MET A 1 2.57 -8.66 -11.54
C MET A 1 4.04 -8.27 -11.59
N THR A 2 4.89 -9.15 -12.11
CA THR A 2 6.18 -8.74 -12.67
C THR A 2 5.91 -7.72 -13.78
N CYS A 3 6.79 -6.75 -14.00
CA CYS A 3 6.73 -5.95 -15.23
C CYS A 3 6.76 -6.94 -16.40
N THR A 4 5.60 -7.19 -17.00
CA THR A 4 5.47 -8.03 -18.18
C THR A 4 6.32 -7.42 -19.29
N GLN A 5 6.75 -8.24 -20.27
CA GLN A 5 7.56 -7.81 -21.42
C GLN A 5 7.08 -6.44 -21.92
N SER A 6 7.82 -5.39 -21.58
CA SER A 6 7.43 -4.04 -21.94
C SER A 6 7.62 -3.86 -23.42
N VAL A 7 6.63 -3.26 -24.06
CA VAL A 7 6.72 -2.84 -25.47
C VAL A 7 7.77 -1.72 -25.62
N TYR A 8 8.03 -0.95 -24.56
CA TYR A 8 9.03 0.12 -24.53
C TYR A 8 9.85 0.10 -23.23
N SER A 9 11.18 0.10 -23.34
CA SER A 9 12.11 0.22 -22.22
C SER A 9 13.18 1.24 -22.55
N LYS A 10 13.47 2.15 -21.62
CA LYS A 10 14.57 3.11 -21.75
C LYS A 10 15.51 2.96 -20.56
N GLU A 11 16.79 2.75 -20.86
CA GLU A 11 17.85 2.69 -19.85
C GLU A 11 18.59 4.02 -19.80
N TYR A 12 18.91 4.45 -18.59
CA TYR A 12 19.67 5.65 -18.33
C TYR A 12 20.89 5.33 -17.46
N SER A 13 22.07 5.71 -17.94
CA SER A 13 23.21 5.89 -17.07
C SER A 13 22.99 7.17 -16.26
N MET A 14 23.00 7.06 -14.94
CA MET A 14 22.72 8.20 -14.07
C MET A 14 23.78 9.29 -14.15
N CYS A 15 24.96 9.00 -14.69
CA CYS A 15 26.01 9.98 -14.93
C CYS A 15 25.64 11.00 -16.02
N GLU A 16 24.61 10.72 -16.82
CA GLU A 16 24.25 11.51 -18.00
C GLU A 16 22.99 12.37 -17.79
N LEU A 17 22.35 12.24 -16.62
CA LEU A 17 21.10 12.94 -16.34
C LEU A 17 21.30 14.10 -15.38
N SER A 18 20.74 15.25 -15.73
CA SER A 18 20.77 16.46 -14.91
C SER A 18 19.58 16.52 -13.98
N GLU A 19 19.82 17.01 -12.77
CA GLU A 19 18.76 17.32 -11.82
C GLU A 19 17.79 18.36 -12.44
N ASN A 20 16.50 18.20 -12.15
CA ASN A 20 15.40 19.09 -12.57
C ASN A 20 14.96 19.05 -14.04
N ILE A 21 15.51 18.15 -14.86
CA ILE A 21 14.98 17.90 -16.21
C ILE A 21 13.79 16.94 -16.13
N TRP A 22 12.70 17.30 -16.82
CA TRP A 22 11.59 16.39 -17.07
C TRP A 22 11.92 15.52 -18.28
N TYR A 23 11.84 14.21 -18.09
CA TYR A 23 11.96 13.21 -19.14
C TYR A 23 10.58 12.66 -19.49
N THR A 24 10.40 12.28 -20.75
CA THR A 24 9.09 11.89 -21.28
C THR A 24 9.06 10.42 -21.68
N LEU A 25 7.93 9.79 -21.40
CA LEU A 25 7.47 8.55 -22.01
C LEU A 25 6.14 8.82 -22.71
N SER A 26 6.03 8.45 -23.99
CA SER A 26 4.83 8.66 -24.80
C SER A 26 4.52 7.43 -25.65
N ASN A 27 3.28 7.33 -26.14
CA ASN A 27 2.80 6.30 -27.07
C ASN A 27 2.97 4.86 -26.54
N MET A 28 2.51 4.60 -25.32
CA MET A 28 2.58 3.27 -24.72
C MET A 28 1.24 2.54 -24.84
N ASP A 29 1.20 1.45 -25.61
CA ASP A 29 -0.02 0.67 -25.88
C ASP A 29 -0.59 -0.02 -24.63
N SER A 30 0.27 -0.35 -23.66
CA SER A 30 -0.13 -1.05 -22.43
C SER A 30 0.76 -0.73 -21.23
N THR A 31 2.08 -0.85 -21.41
CA THR A 31 3.07 -0.65 -20.34
C THR A 31 4.35 0.00 -20.87
N GLY A 32 5.01 0.81 -20.06
CA GLY A 32 6.37 1.26 -20.34
C GLY A 32 7.27 1.21 -19.11
N ASN A 33 8.54 0.92 -19.38
CA ASN A 33 9.56 0.74 -18.36
C ASN A 33 10.64 1.82 -18.44
N LEU A 34 11.11 2.25 -17.27
CA LEU A 34 12.30 3.08 -17.10
C LEU A 34 13.29 2.35 -16.23
N ASP A 35 14.51 2.19 -16.73
CA ASP A 35 15.61 1.57 -16.02
C ASP A 35 16.67 2.62 -15.71
N PHE A 36 16.89 2.88 -14.42
CA PHE A 36 17.95 3.75 -13.94
C PHE A 36 19.09 2.89 -13.42
N ASN A 37 20.29 3.07 -13.98
CA ASN A 37 21.49 2.33 -13.60
C ASN A 37 22.42 3.21 -12.75
N TYR A 38 22.74 2.74 -11.55
CA TYR A 38 23.56 3.40 -10.54
C TYR A 38 24.90 2.69 -10.29
N SER A 39 25.37 1.87 -11.25
CA SER A 39 26.63 1.12 -11.10
C SER A 39 27.86 2.02 -11.07
N GLU A 40 27.82 3.17 -11.75
CA GLU A 40 28.88 4.17 -11.78
C GLU A 40 28.53 5.38 -10.89
N CYS A 41 27.48 6.12 -11.24
CA CYS A 41 26.98 7.24 -10.45
C CYS A 41 25.95 6.75 -9.42
N LYS A 42 26.42 6.57 -8.18
CA LYS A 42 25.63 5.98 -7.10
C LYS A 42 24.59 6.93 -6.53
N LEU A 43 23.43 6.38 -6.17
CA LEU A 43 22.43 7.03 -5.34
C LEU A 43 22.40 6.34 -3.97
N ASP A 44 22.82 7.07 -2.93
CA ASP A 44 22.77 6.56 -1.57
C ASP A 44 21.45 6.97 -0.89
N LEU A 45 20.60 5.97 -0.63
CA LEU A 45 19.31 6.17 0.04
C LEU A 45 19.34 5.88 1.54
N THR A 46 20.52 5.62 2.12
CA THR A 46 20.68 5.19 3.52
C THR A 46 20.01 6.15 4.50
N ASN A 47 20.16 7.45 4.27
CA ASN A 47 19.68 8.50 5.17
C ASN A 47 18.28 9.05 4.80
N PHE A 48 17.50 8.34 3.99
CA PHE A 48 16.18 8.80 3.54
C PHE A 48 15.06 7.82 3.86
N LYS A 49 13.86 8.31 4.20
CA LYS A 49 12.68 7.45 4.46
C LYS A 49 12.07 6.93 3.18
N TYR A 50 12.13 7.74 2.13
CA TYR A 50 11.46 7.47 0.87
C TYR A 50 12.45 7.50 -0.28
N LEU A 51 12.30 6.53 -1.19
CA LEU A 51 12.63 6.71 -2.58
C LEU A 51 11.50 7.52 -3.21
N ALA A 52 11.80 8.70 -3.74
CA ALA A 52 10.83 9.62 -4.29
C ALA A 52 11.08 9.89 -5.77
N ILE A 53 10.00 10.04 -6.53
CA ILE A 53 10.05 10.22 -7.97
C ILE A 53 8.96 11.23 -8.35
N PRO A 54 9.32 12.46 -8.71
CA PRO A 54 8.37 13.40 -9.29
C PRO A 54 7.85 12.86 -10.62
N VAL A 55 6.53 12.80 -10.77
CA VAL A 55 5.84 12.29 -11.96
C VAL A 55 4.71 13.24 -12.31
N LYS A 56 4.57 13.56 -13.60
CA LYS A 56 3.41 14.23 -14.17
C LYS A 56 2.65 13.23 -15.03
N ASN A 57 1.42 12.92 -14.63
CA ASN A 57 0.51 12.12 -15.42
C ASN A 57 -0.40 13.06 -16.22
N GLU A 58 -0.15 13.21 -17.52
CA GLU A 58 -1.03 13.98 -18.44
C GLU A 58 -2.08 13.09 -19.12
N SER A 59 -2.17 11.81 -18.74
CA SER A 59 -3.24 10.95 -19.24
C SER A 59 -4.56 11.24 -18.54
N SER A 60 -5.66 10.97 -19.25
CA SER A 60 -7.04 11.05 -18.74
C SER A 60 -7.41 9.98 -17.70
N GLN A 61 -6.53 9.02 -17.47
CA GLN A 61 -6.74 7.86 -16.59
C GLN A 61 -5.71 7.76 -15.46
N LYS A 62 -6.04 6.96 -14.45
CA LYS A 62 -5.12 6.59 -13.37
C LYS A 62 -4.04 5.66 -13.92
N LEU A 63 -2.83 5.80 -13.39
CA LEU A 63 -1.73 4.92 -13.74
C LEU A 63 -1.20 4.21 -12.49
N LEU A 64 -0.89 2.93 -12.65
CA LEU A 64 -0.08 2.21 -11.67
C LEU A 64 1.38 2.49 -11.97
N VAL A 65 2.14 2.78 -10.92
CA VAL A 65 3.59 2.89 -10.95
C VAL A 65 4.15 1.80 -10.04
N ASP A 66 4.63 0.72 -10.63
CA ASP A 66 5.41 -0.29 -9.92
C ASP A 66 6.88 0.09 -9.93
N ALA A 67 7.50 0.17 -8.76
CA ALA A 67 8.92 0.37 -8.62
C ALA A 67 9.60 -0.92 -8.13
N TYR A 68 10.76 -1.23 -8.71
CA TYR A 68 11.64 -2.30 -8.30
C TYR A 68 13.04 -1.74 -8.11
N TRP A 69 13.73 -2.14 -7.06
CA TRP A 69 15.11 -1.69 -6.84
C TRP A 69 15.95 -2.77 -6.18
N GLY A 70 17.25 -2.76 -6.48
CA GLY A 70 18.15 -3.82 -6.05
C GLY A 70 19.63 -3.47 -6.20
N ASN A 71 20.48 -4.35 -5.66
CA ASN A 71 21.94 -4.28 -5.76
C ASN A 71 22.54 -5.38 -6.67
N GLY A 72 21.69 -6.02 -7.49
CA GLY A 72 22.05 -7.13 -8.37
C GLY A 72 21.71 -8.52 -7.82
N LYS A 73 21.44 -8.66 -6.52
CA LYS A 73 20.92 -9.90 -5.93
C LYS A 73 19.39 -9.95 -6.08
N LYS A 74 18.88 -10.46 -7.21
CA LYS A 74 17.44 -10.45 -7.57
C LYS A 74 16.48 -10.94 -6.48
N TRP A 75 16.89 -11.93 -5.68
CA TRP A 75 16.07 -12.43 -4.57
C TRP A 75 15.88 -11.41 -3.44
N LEU A 76 16.73 -10.38 -3.35
CA LEU A 76 16.63 -9.25 -2.42
C LEU A 76 15.93 -8.02 -3.01
N ASP A 77 15.62 -8.01 -4.31
CA ASP A 77 14.95 -6.87 -4.94
C ASP A 77 13.67 -6.51 -4.18
N PHE A 78 13.52 -5.25 -3.83
CA PHE A 78 12.27 -4.79 -3.25
C PHE A 78 11.34 -4.32 -4.37
N ASN A 79 10.04 -4.39 -4.13
CA ASN A 79 9.05 -3.80 -5.01
C ASN A 79 7.99 -3.04 -4.23
N ALA A 80 7.49 -1.96 -4.82
CA ALA A 80 6.39 -1.17 -4.26
C ALA A 80 5.51 -0.64 -5.39
N ARG A 81 4.27 -0.28 -5.05
CA ARG A 81 3.28 0.21 -6.02
C ARG A 81 2.72 1.54 -5.53
N TYR A 82 2.50 2.45 -6.47
CA TYR A 82 1.79 3.69 -6.27
C TYR A 82 0.73 3.86 -7.36
N ILE A 83 -0.31 4.65 -7.06
CA ILE A 83 -1.34 5.01 -8.03
C ILE A 83 -1.31 6.53 -8.18
N ILE A 84 -1.05 7.01 -9.39
CA ILE A 84 -1.13 8.43 -9.70
C ILE A 84 -2.48 8.74 -10.35
N SER A 85 -3.11 9.82 -9.91
CA SER A 85 -4.38 10.29 -10.48
C SER A 85 -4.18 10.83 -11.90
N PRO A 86 -5.25 10.96 -12.71
CA PRO A 86 -5.20 11.64 -13.99
C PRO A 86 -4.82 13.12 -13.85
N ASN A 87 -4.15 13.69 -14.86
CA ASN A 87 -3.92 15.13 -15.00
C ASN A 87 -3.31 15.83 -13.76
N VAL A 88 -2.41 15.15 -13.05
CA VAL A 88 -1.71 15.73 -11.88
C VAL A 88 -0.20 15.60 -12.01
N GLU A 89 0.49 16.57 -11.42
CA GLU A 89 1.87 16.42 -10.98
C GLU A 89 1.86 15.94 -9.53
N ASP A 90 2.53 14.83 -9.26
CA ASP A 90 2.67 14.25 -7.92
C ASP A 90 4.12 13.79 -7.70
N THR A 91 4.52 13.67 -6.43
CA THR A 91 5.77 13.02 -6.06
C THR A 91 5.47 11.66 -5.49
N VAL A 92 5.66 10.63 -6.32
CA VAL A 92 5.51 9.23 -5.93
C VAL A 92 6.54 8.91 -4.85
N LYS A 93 6.11 8.35 -3.71
CA LYS A 93 6.98 8.05 -2.56
C LYS A 93 6.87 6.58 -2.18
N PHE A 94 7.97 5.86 -2.33
CA PHE A 94 8.10 4.47 -1.91
C PHE A 94 8.87 4.39 -0.59
N LEU A 95 8.24 3.81 0.43
CA LEU A 95 8.85 3.63 1.74
C LEU A 95 10.04 2.66 1.67
N LEU A 96 11.20 3.10 2.14
CA LEU A 96 12.42 2.32 2.19
C LEU A 96 12.42 1.43 3.44
N HIS A 97 12.39 0.12 3.22
CA HIS A 97 12.41 -0.86 4.29
C HIS A 97 13.84 -1.16 4.73
N ARG A 98 14.04 -1.23 6.05
CA ARG A 98 15.31 -1.45 6.74
C ARG A 98 15.53 -2.93 7.00
N ARG A 99 16.80 -3.35 6.99
CA ARG A 99 17.14 -4.68 7.45
C ARG A 99 17.00 -4.76 8.97
N LYS A 100 16.82 -5.97 9.46
CA LYS A 100 16.65 -6.23 10.90
C LYS A 100 17.87 -5.79 11.72
N ASP A 101 19.07 -5.90 11.16
CA ASP A 101 20.34 -5.54 11.80
C ASP A 101 20.57 -4.02 11.90
N GLU A 102 19.83 -3.21 11.13
CA GLU A 102 19.87 -1.74 11.20
C GLU A 102 18.96 -1.17 12.31
N ILE A 103 18.10 -2.01 12.89
CA ILE A 103 17.09 -1.60 13.86
C ILE A 103 17.59 -1.99 15.24
N ASP A 104 17.43 -1.08 16.21
CA ASP A 104 17.77 -1.34 17.61
C ASP A 104 17.11 -2.65 18.09
N LYS A 105 17.94 -3.56 18.58
CA LYS A 105 17.56 -4.92 18.96
C LYS A 105 16.58 -4.92 20.13
N ASP A 106 16.61 -3.89 20.97
CA ASP A 106 15.70 -3.75 22.11
C ASP A 106 14.25 -3.68 21.67
N TRP A 107 13.95 -3.13 20.49
CA TRP A 107 12.61 -3.20 19.92
C TRP A 107 12.09 -4.63 19.81
N TYR A 108 12.94 -5.58 19.41
CA TYR A 108 12.53 -6.98 19.23
C TYR A 108 12.41 -7.75 20.55
N THR A 109 13.04 -7.28 21.62
CA THR A 109 12.84 -7.83 22.98
C THR A 109 11.39 -7.68 23.40
N TYR A 110 10.78 -6.52 23.12
CA TYR A 110 9.39 -6.23 23.48
C TYR A 110 8.41 -6.55 22.35
N PHE A 111 8.83 -6.41 21.09
CA PHE A 111 7.98 -6.59 19.92
C PHE A 111 8.60 -7.53 18.87
N PRO A 112 8.75 -8.83 19.18
CA PRO A 112 9.47 -9.77 18.32
C PRO A 112 8.84 -9.97 16.92
N LYS A 113 7.57 -9.60 16.77
CA LYS A 113 6.80 -9.73 15.52
C LYS A 113 6.46 -8.37 14.87
N ALA A 114 6.87 -7.25 15.45
CA ALA A 114 6.61 -5.95 14.85
C ALA A 114 7.42 -5.78 13.57
N ARG A 115 6.78 -5.18 12.57
CA ARG A 115 7.41 -4.79 11.31
C ARG A 115 7.60 -3.28 11.19
N GLY A 116 6.80 -2.48 11.88
CA GLY A 116 6.92 -1.02 11.91
C GLY A 116 7.31 -0.55 13.31
N PHE A 117 8.14 0.49 13.35
CA PHE A 117 8.59 1.17 14.56
C PHE A 117 8.44 2.69 14.38
N PRO A 118 8.42 3.45 15.49
CA PRO A 118 8.35 4.91 15.45
C PRO A 118 9.40 5.55 14.54
N GLY A 119 9.10 6.76 14.06
CA GLY A 119 9.97 7.48 13.14
C GLY A 119 9.85 7.04 11.67
N GLY A 120 8.94 6.10 11.36
CA GLY A 120 8.76 5.58 9.99
C GLY A 120 9.76 4.47 9.63
N THR A 121 10.26 3.76 10.63
CA THR A 121 11.17 2.62 10.43
C THR A 121 10.36 1.36 10.17
N TYR A 122 10.59 0.69 9.05
CA TYR A 122 9.91 -0.56 8.71
C TYR A 122 10.92 -1.65 8.36
N ASN A 123 10.85 -2.80 9.03
CA ASN A 123 11.66 -3.95 8.73
C ASN A 123 11.10 -4.72 7.52
N HIS A 124 11.98 -5.12 6.62
CA HIS A 124 11.72 -6.25 5.75
C HIS A 124 12.95 -7.15 5.56
N TRP A 125 12.74 -8.46 5.43
CA TRP A 125 13.82 -9.42 5.22
C TRP A 125 14.43 -9.34 3.81
N ARG A 126 13.61 -9.01 2.82
CA ARG A 126 13.99 -8.82 1.42
C ARG A 126 14.31 -7.36 1.16
N THR A 127 15.42 -6.84 1.65
CA THR A 127 15.87 -5.46 1.38
C THR A 127 17.39 -5.42 1.25
N ILE A 128 17.93 -4.32 0.71
CA ILE A 128 19.35 -4.16 0.39
C ILE A 128 20.02 -3.13 1.31
N ASN A 129 21.36 -3.09 1.27
CA ASN A 129 22.09 -1.89 1.74
C ASN A 129 21.88 -0.76 0.74
N PHE A 130 21.35 0.38 1.18
CA PHE A 130 20.98 1.47 0.27
C PHE A 130 22.17 2.25 -0.30
N SER A 131 23.35 2.14 0.29
CA SER A 131 24.60 2.65 -0.32
C SER A 131 25.15 1.74 -1.43
N GLU A 132 24.57 0.54 -1.59
CA GLU A 132 24.92 -0.44 -2.62
C GLU A 132 23.86 -0.54 -3.73
N LEU A 133 22.90 0.39 -3.77
CA LEU A 133 21.87 0.43 -4.80
C LEU A 133 22.52 0.45 -6.20
N LYS A 134 22.09 -0.46 -7.08
CA LYS A 134 22.60 -0.56 -8.46
C LYS A 134 21.59 -0.19 -9.52
N TYR A 135 20.30 -0.37 -9.25
CA TYR A 135 19.27 0.01 -10.20
C TYR A 135 17.94 0.31 -9.53
N ILE A 136 17.16 1.13 -10.22
CA ILE A 136 15.74 1.32 -10.00
C ILE A 136 15.04 1.09 -11.33
N ARG A 137 13.99 0.27 -11.34
CA ARG A 137 13.10 0.08 -12.47
C ARG A 137 11.72 0.63 -12.11
N LEU A 138 11.16 1.48 -12.97
CA LEU A 138 9.78 1.92 -12.88
C LEU A 138 8.99 1.30 -14.03
N CYS A 139 7.79 0.82 -13.72
CA CYS A 139 6.88 0.26 -14.68
C CYS A 139 5.54 0.99 -14.56
N PHE A 140 5.16 1.67 -15.63
CA PHE A 140 3.89 2.37 -15.73
C PHE A 140 2.91 1.48 -16.48
N SER A 141 1.72 1.27 -15.91
CA SER A 141 0.67 0.50 -16.57
C SER A 141 -0.70 1.16 -16.41
N LYS A 142 -1.52 1.04 -17.45
CA LYS A 142 -2.91 1.47 -17.43
C LYS A 142 -3.74 0.66 -16.43
N ILE A 143 -4.72 1.31 -15.80
CA ILE A 143 -5.74 0.63 -14.97
C ILE A 143 -6.97 0.30 -15.83
N ASP A 144 -7.30 1.19 -16.75
CA ASP A 144 -8.45 1.08 -17.64
C ASP A 144 -7.98 0.74 -19.06
N ASP A 145 -8.90 0.47 -19.99
CA ASP A 145 -8.54 0.06 -21.36
C ASP A 145 -8.03 1.22 -22.24
N GLN A 146 -8.01 2.45 -21.74
CA GLN A 146 -7.56 3.64 -22.49
C GLN A 146 -6.05 3.64 -22.72
N ASN A 147 -5.57 4.40 -23.72
CA ASN A 147 -4.14 4.53 -23.98
C ASN A 147 -3.45 5.41 -22.93
N ILE A 148 -2.15 5.19 -22.70
CA ILE A 148 -1.33 6.09 -21.92
C ILE A 148 -0.74 7.12 -22.87
N GLU A 149 -1.20 8.37 -22.76
CA GLU A 149 -0.84 9.44 -23.69
C GLU A 149 0.60 9.89 -23.45
N GLN A 150 0.84 10.53 -22.31
CA GLN A 150 2.14 11.08 -21.96
C GLN A 150 2.36 11.07 -20.45
N ILE A 151 3.56 10.64 -20.06
CA ILE A 151 4.07 10.68 -18.69
C ILE A 151 5.38 11.46 -18.70
N TYR A 152 5.53 12.34 -17.72
CA TYR A 152 6.81 12.96 -17.43
C TYR A 152 7.31 12.51 -16.09
N PHE A 153 8.61 12.35 -15.96
CA PHE A 153 9.24 12.01 -14.70
C PHE A 153 10.54 12.78 -14.52
N LYS A 154 10.92 13.00 -13.26
CA LYS A 154 12.27 13.41 -12.89
C LYS A 154 13.04 12.22 -12.33
N LEU A 155 14.32 12.43 -12.10
CA LEU A 155 15.21 11.44 -11.49
C LEU A 155 14.67 10.92 -10.16
N PRO A 156 14.87 9.61 -9.87
CA PRO A 156 14.64 9.09 -8.54
C PRO A 156 15.60 9.72 -7.53
N VAL A 157 15.08 10.17 -6.39
CA VAL A 157 15.82 10.85 -5.32
C VAL A 157 15.48 10.29 -3.95
N GLY A 158 16.38 10.50 -2.99
CA GLY A 158 16.06 10.30 -1.57
C GLY A 158 15.22 11.46 -1.04
N MET A 159 14.17 11.16 -0.27
CA MET A 159 13.31 12.19 0.31
C MET A 159 12.97 11.91 1.77
N THR A 160 12.94 12.99 2.56
CA THR A 160 12.74 13.01 4.02
C THR A 160 13.86 12.31 4.77
N GLY A 161 14.60 13.05 5.61
CA GLY A 161 15.68 12.47 6.42
C GLY A 161 15.22 11.30 7.29
N TYR A 162 16.02 10.25 7.31
CA TYR A 162 15.83 9.06 8.13
C TYR A 162 16.83 9.03 9.29
N LYS A 163 16.29 8.81 10.48
CA LYS A 163 17.06 8.47 11.67
C LYS A 163 16.25 7.43 12.44
N SER A 164 16.85 6.29 12.72
CA SER A 164 16.24 5.29 13.60
C SER A 164 16.04 5.90 15.00
N ILE A 165 14.95 5.51 15.66
CA ILE A 165 14.70 5.88 17.05
C ILE A 165 15.09 4.65 17.88
N ASP A 166 16.15 4.79 18.68
CA ASP A 166 16.51 3.77 19.66
C ASP A 166 15.39 3.63 20.69
N PHE A 167 15.14 2.41 21.14
CA PHE A 167 14.08 2.09 22.08
C PHE A 167 14.24 2.86 23.39
N LYS A 168 15.48 3.07 23.85
CA LYS A 168 15.79 3.86 25.05
C LYS A 168 15.38 5.33 24.91
N ASP A 169 15.49 5.90 23.72
CA ASP A 169 15.22 7.31 23.42
C ASP A 169 13.74 7.57 23.12
N LEU A 170 12.94 6.52 23.01
CA LEU A 170 11.49 6.64 22.84
C LEU A 170 10.88 7.32 24.07
N ASN A 171 10.16 8.42 23.83
CA ASN A 171 9.36 9.09 24.86
C ASN A 171 8.23 8.14 25.31
N LYS A 172 8.21 7.80 26.60
CA LYS A 172 7.25 6.87 27.20
C LYS A 172 6.40 7.63 28.24
N PRO A 173 5.09 7.36 28.32
CA PRO A 173 4.32 6.44 27.48
C PRO A 173 4.02 7.02 26.10
N PHE A 174 3.79 6.14 25.12
CA PHE A 174 3.47 6.53 23.73
C PHE A 174 2.15 5.93 23.23
N ILE A 175 1.46 5.16 24.07
CA ILE A 175 0.12 4.66 23.84
C ILE A 175 -0.79 5.27 24.93
N ASP A 176 -1.98 5.74 24.57
CA ASP A 176 -2.97 6.23 25.53
C ASP A 176 -3.86 5.10 26.07
N GLU A 177 -4.77 5.42 27.00
CA GLU A 177 -5.69 4.46 27.63
C GLU A 177 -6.65 3.77 26.65
N PHE A 178 -6.79 4.31 25.43
CA PHE A 178 -7.61 3.76 24.35
C PHE A 178 -6.79 2.92 23.37
N GLY A 179 -5.49 2.73 23.61
CA GLY A 179 -4.60 1.98 22.71
C GLY A 179 -4.11 2.77 21.50
N GLN A 180 -4.27 4.09 21.49
CA GLN A 180 -3.92 4.96 20.36
C GLN A 180 -2.54 5.60 20.57
N ASP A 181 -1.87 6.05 19.49
CA ASP A 181 -0.63 6.83 19.63
C ASP A 181 -0.89 8.12 20.40
N LYS A 182 -0.27 8.25 21.58
CA LYS A 182 -0.43 9.37 22.50
C LYS A 182 -0.01 10.71 21.88
N ASN A 183 1.04 10.71 21.06
CA ASN A 183 1.68 11.93 20.56
C ASN A 183 1.09 12.41 19.23
N SER A 184 0.29 11.59 18.56
CA SER A 184 -0.33 11.93 17.29
C SER A 184 -1.73 12.53 17.46
N SER A 185 -2.16 13.34 16.49
CA SER A 185 -3.50 13.93 16.43
C SER A 185 -4.08 13.72 15.04
N TRP A 186 -5.34 13.30 14.96
CA TRP A 186 -6.09 13.12 13.72
C TRP A 186 -7.59 13.32 13.96
N ASN A 187 -8.34 13.52 12.88
CA ASN A 187 -9.78 13.61 12.95
C ASN A 187 -10.40 12.29 13.45
N GLY A 188 -11.20 12.35 14.50
CA GLY A 188 -11.83 11.16 15.11
C GLY A 188 -11.01 10.45 16.18
N LYS A 189 -9.84 10.98 16.59
CA LYS A 189 -9.12 10.43 17.76
C LYS A 189 -9.99 10.50 19.02
N ILE A 190 -10.13 9.38 19.74
CA ILE A 190 -10.84 9.34 21.02
C ILE A 190 -10.00 10.04 22.08
N LYS A 191 -10.62 10.93 22.87
CA LYS A 191 -9.92 11.76 23.87
C LYS A 191 -10.40 11.52 25.29
N THR A 192 -11.63 11.02 25.44
CA THR A 192 -12.28 10.77 26.73
C THR A 192 -13.22 9.58 26.59
N ILE A 193 -13.56 8.96 27.71
CA ILE A 193 -14.58 7.90 27.78
C ILE A 193 -15.92 8.42 27.27
N GLN A 194 -16.29 9.65 27.64
CA GLN A 194 -17.53 10.28 27.17
C GLN A 194 -17.54 10.41 25.63
N HIS A 195 -16.45 10.83 25.01
CA HIS A 195 -16.36 10.91 23.54
C HIS A 195 -16.55 9.53 22.91
N LEU A 196 -15.94 8.48 23.47
CA LEU A 196 -16.13 7.10 23.01
C LEU A 196 -17.60 6.64 23.10
N GLU A 197 -18.26 6.93 24.22
CA GLU A 197 -19.69 6.62 24.40
C GLU A 197 -20.58 7.36 23.41
N GLU A 198 -20.29 8.64 23.16
CA GLU A 198 -21.02 9.47 22.19
C GLU A 198 -20.85 8.92 20.76
N THR A 199 -19.63 8.56 20.35
CA THR A 199 -19.37 7.90 19.06
C THR A 199 -20.15 6.59 18.96
N GLY A 200 -20.10 5.75 20.00
CA GLY A 200 -20.85 4.49 20.05
C GLY A 200 -22.36 4.67 19.93
N LYS A 201 -22.93 5.69 20.57
CA LYS A 201 -24.36 6.04 20.44
C LYS A 201 -24.71 6.47 19.01
N GLN A 202 -23.84 7.24 18.36
CA GLN A 202 -24.05 7.66 16.97
C GLN A 202 -24.00 6.47 16.01
N ASP A 203 -23.04 5.56 16.18
CA ASP A 203 -22.93 4.36 15.35
C ASP A 203 -24.10 3.41 15.57
N MET A 204 -24.55 3.23 16.82
CA MET A 204 -25.74 2.43 17.13
C MET A 204 -27.00 3.03 16.50
N LYS A 205 -27.13 4.36 16.50
CA LYS A 205 -28.25 5.04 15.82
C LYS A 205 -28.21 4.78 14.31
N LYS A 206 -27.05 4.91 13.67
CA LYS A 206 -26.90 4.59 12.22
C LYS A 206 -27.23 3.13 11.94
N PHE A 207 -26.73 2.21 12.76
CA PHE A 207 -26.96 0.78 12.60
C PHE A 207 -28.45 0.41 12.73
N THR A 208 -29.12 0.91 13.76
CA THR A 208 -30.56 0.62 13.99
C THR A 208 -31.49 1.27 12.98
N GLN A 209 -31.06 2.35 12.34
CA GLN A 209 -31.80 3.02 11.26
C GLN A 209 -31.51 2.41 9.88
N ALA A 210 -30.44 1.62 9.75
CA ALA A 210 -30.10 0.97 8.50
C ALA A 210 -31.19 -0.05 8.12
N LYS A 211 -31.66 0.03 6.89
CA LYS A 211 -32.57 -0.97 6.31
C LYS A 211 -31.77 -1.90 5.41
N PHE A 212 -32.14 -3.17 5.42
CA PHE A 212 -31.63 -4.10 4.43
C PHE A 212 -32.12 -3.68 3.05
N ASP A 213 -31.22 -3.68 2.07
CA ASP A 213 -31.54 -3.30 0.70
C ASP A 213 -32.37 -4.43 0.06
N THR A 214 -33.63 -4.11 -0.26
CA THR A 214 -34.61 -5.06 -0.81
C THR A 214 -34.33 -5.46 -2.26
N SER A 215 -33.28 -4.90 -2.90
CA SER A 215 -32.78 -5.43 -4.17
C SER A 215 -32.01 -6.75 -4.01
N PHE A 216 -31.74 -7.16 -2.76
CA PHE A 216 -31.13 -8.43 -2.42
C PHE A 216 -32.11 -9.41 -1.75
N SER A 217 -31.89 -10.70 -1.96
CA SER A 217 -32.52 -11.78 -1.23
C SER A 217 -32.10 -11.73 0.24
N ARG A 218 -32.74 -12.53 1.11
CA ARG A 218 -32.34 -12.64 2.52
C ARG A 218 -30.91 -13.17 2.71
N PHE A 219 -30.28 -13.72 1.67
CA PHE A 219 -28.91 -14.22 1.67
C PHE A 219 -27.93 -13.29 0.92
N GLY A 220 -28.40 -12.14 0.41
CA GLY A 220 -27.57 -11.18 -0.32
C GLY A 220 -27.47 -11.42 -1.83
N GLY A 221 -28.24 -12.36 -2.39
CA GLY A 221 -28.29 -12.59 -3.83
C GLY A 221 -29.09 -11.52 -4.55
N ILE A 222 -28.73 -11.17 -5.78
CA ILE A 222 -29.30 -10.06 -6.55
C ILE A 222 -30.69 -10.47 -7.07
N ILE A 223 -31.78 -9.87 -6.57
CA ILE A 223 -33.15 -10.28 -6.95
C ILE A 223 -33.45 -10.05 -8.42
N SER A 224 -32.90 -8.99 -9.02
CA SER A 224 -33.06 -8.68 -10.44
C SER A 224 -32.29 -9.62 -11.38
N SER A 225 -31.46 -10.51 -10.83
CA SER A 225 -30.73 -11.50 -11.62
C SER A 225 -31.63 -12.65 -12.09
N LYS A 226 -31.19 -13.36 -13.13
CA LYS A 226 -31.86 -14.57 -13.60
C LYS A 226 -31.82 -15.63 -12.49
N LYS A 227 -32.99 -16.01 -12.00
CA LYS A 227 -33.13 -17.03 -10.96
C LYS A 227 -32.73 -18.41 -11.48
N GLN A 228 -31.85 -19.07 -10.74
CA GLN A 228 -31.40 -20.44 -10.96
C GLN A 228 -32.12 -21.41 -10.01
N GLN A 229 -31.81 -22.70 -10.10
CA GLN A 229 -32.36 -23.70 -9.17
C GLN A 229 -31.95 -23.38 -7.72
N ALA A 230 -32.97 -23.19 -6.86
CA ALA A 230 -32.82 -23.04 -5.43
C ALA A 230 -32.59 -24.40 -4.78
N THR A 231 -31.42 -24.57 -4.16
CA THR A 231 -31.05 -25.86 -3.51
C THR A 231 -31.10 -25.79 -1.98
N GLY A 232 -31.33 -24.61 -1.41
CA GLY A 232 -31.23 -24.38 0.02
C GLY A 232 -29.79 -24.16 0.52
N PHE A 233 -28.78 -24.23 -0.36
CA PHE A 233 -27.37 -23.98 -0.03
C PHE A 233 -26.70 -23.08 -1.06
N PHE A 234 -25.63 -22.39 -0.66
CA PHE A 234 -24.74 -21.73 -1.60
C PHE A 234 -24.05 -22.76 -2.49
N ARG A 235 -23.95 -22.46 -3.78
CA ARG A 235 -23.26 -23.30 -4.77
C ARG A 235 -22.62 -22.44 -5.85
N THR A 236 -21.80 -23.05 -6.71
CA THR A 236 -21.25 -22.36 -7.88
C THR A 236 -21.96 -22.80 -9.15
N GLU A 237 -22.00 -21.92 -10.15
CA GLU A 237 -22.51 -22.22 -11.49
C GLU A 237 -21.78 -21.36 -12.53
N TYR A 238 -21.55 -21.93 -13.71
CA TYR A 238 -20.99 -21.19 -14.85
C TYR A 238 -22.14 -20.75 -15.77
N ILE A 239 -22.36 -19.45 -15.89
CA ILE A 239 -23.51 -18.83 -16.58
C ILE A 239 -23.00 -17.67 -17.42
N ASP A 240 -23.37 -17.64 -18.70
CA ASP A 240 -23.04 -16.57 -19.65
C ASP A 240 -21.55 -16.16 -19.59
N ASP A 241 -20.69 -17.16 -19.76
CA ASP A 241 -19.22 -17.06 -19.73
C ASP A 241 -18.57 -16.64 -18.40
N ASN A 242 -19.34 -16.60 -17.30
CA ASN A 242 -18.88 -16.16 -15.99
C ASN A 242 -19.13 -17.20 -14.88
N TRP A 243 -18.22 -17.30 -13.93
CA TRP A 243 -18.44 -18.06 -12.70
C TRP A 243 -19.22 -17.24 -11.68
N TRP A 244 -20.32 -17.80 -11.20
CA TRP A 244 -21.17 -17.20 -10.19
C TRP A 244 -21.24 -18.08 -8.95
N ILE A 245 -21.41 -17.43 -7.80
CA ILE A 245 -21.99 -18.07 -6.62
C ILE A 245 -23.50 -17.88 -6.73
N ILE A 246 -24.25 -18.93 -6.44
CA ILE A 246 -25.71 -18.93 -6.37
C ILE A 246 -26.08 -19.03 -4.90
N ASP A 247 -26.97 -18.15 -4.44
CA ASP A 247 -27.48 -18.17 -3.08
C ASP A 247 -28.47 -19.34 -2.84
N PRO A 248 -28.84 -19.63 -1.58
CA PRO A 248 -29.79 -20.69 -1.26
C PRO A 248 -31.17 -20.59 -1.93
N GLU A 249 -31.59 -19.40 -2.34
CA GLU A 249 -32.88 -19.13 -3.00
C GLU A 249 -32.77 -19.11 -4.54
N GLY A 250 -31.58 -19.31 -5.09
CA GLY A 250 -31.32 -19.41 -6.52
C GLY A 250 -30.88 -18.11 -7.19
N TYR A 251 -30.59 -17.04 -6.45
CA TYR A 251 -30.15 -15.75 -7.03
C TYR A 251 -28.63 -15.69 -7.18
N LEU A 252 -28.14 -14.96 -8.19
CA LEU A 252 -26.72 -14.71 -8.35
C LEU A 252 -26.19 -13.91 -7.17
N PHE A 253 -25.03 -14.28 -6.64
CA PHE A 253 -24.45 -13.71 -5.44
C PHE A 253 -22.99 -13.30 -5.68
N TRP A 254 -22.62 -12.12 -5.17
CA TRP A 254 -21.23 -11.67 -5.11
C TRP A 254 -20.74 -11.69 -3.67
N SER A 255 -19.70 -12.48 -3.40
CA SER A 255 -19.11 -12.53 -2.06
C SER A 255 -18.18 -11.35 -1.83
N SER A 256 -18.68 -10.33 -1.13
CA SER A 256 -17.88 -9.20 -0.64
C SER A 256 -18.09 -9.05 0.87
N GLY A 257 -16.99 -8.91 1.60
CA GLY A 257 -17.04 -8.81 3.06
C GLY A 257 -15.70 -8.46 3.67
N LEU A 258 -15.74 -8.15 4.96
CA LEU A 258 -14.54 -7.91 5.76
C LEU A 258 -13.98 -9.24 6.28
N THR A 259 -12.66 -9.39 6.25
CA THR A 259 -11.96 -10.52 6.89
C THR A 259 -11.57 -10.16 8.31
N GLY A 260 -11.27 -11.16 9.15
CA GLY A 260 -10.85 -10.94 10.54
C GLY A 260 -11.99 -10.64 11.53
N ILE A 261 -13.25 -10.85 11.13
CA ILE A 261 -14.41 -10.78 12.01
C ILE A 261 -14.51 -12.07 12.85
N GLY A 262 -14.38 -11.96 14.18
CA GLY A 262 -14.39 -13.11 15.08
C GLY A 262 -13.61 -12.87 16.37
N LYS A 263 -12.87 -13.88 16.83
CA LYS A 263 -12.02 -13.75 18.03
C LYS A 263 -10.99 -12.65 17.79
N SER A 264 -11.02 -11.61 18.65
CA SER A 264 -10.08 -10.50 18.57
C SER A 264 -8.62 -10.98 18.67
N SER A 265 -7.70 -10.18 18.14
CA SER A 265 -6.26 -10.37 18.34
C SER A 265 -5.74 -9.26 19.25
N PRO A 266 -6.04 -9.29 20.57
CA PRO A 266 -5.65 -8.21 21.46
C PRO A 266 -4.13 -8.08 21.49
N THR A 267 -3.64 -6.84 21.53
CA THR A 267 -2.22 -6.56 21.73
C THR A 267 -1.79 -7.18 23.06
N LYS A 268 -0.82 -8.10 23.03
CA LYS A 268 -0.26 -8.68 24.26
C LYS A 268 0.40 -7.57 25.09
N ILE A 269 -0.11 -7.34 26.31
CA ILE A 269 0.38 -6.33 27.28
C ILE A 269 1.33 -6.89 28.33
N LEU A 270 1.52 -8.21 28.41
CA LEU A 270 2.42 -8.82 29.38
C LEU A 270 3.86 -8.30 29.16
N LYS A 271 4.49 -7.79 30.24
CA LYS A 271 5.82 -7.14 30.25
C LYS A 271 5.92 -5.84 29.44
N LYS A 272 4.80 -5.14 29.24
CA LYS A 272 4.68 -3.98 28.36
C LYS A 272 3.96 -2.79 28.99
N ASN A 273 3.95 -2.73 30.31
CA ASN A 273 3.28 -1.67 31.06
C ASN A 273 3.86 -0.27 30.76
N PHE A 274 5.12 -0.19 30.32
CA PHE A 274 5.78 1.05 29.91
C PHE A 274 5.18 1.70 28.64
N PHE A 275 4.23 1.04 27.97
CA PHE A 275 3.47 1.65 26.88
C PHE A 275 2.47 2.69 27.35
N PHE A 276 1.97 2.53 28.58
CA PHE A 276 0.86 3.28 29.18
C PHE A 276 1.37 4.25 30.24
#